data_AF-A0A368FF55-F1
#
_entry.id   AF-A0A368FF55-F1
#
_cell.length_a   1.000
_cell.length_b   1.000
_cell.length_c   1.000
_cell.angle_alpha   90.00
_cell.angle_beta   90.00
_cell.angle_gamma   90.00
#
_symmetry.space_group_name_H-M   'P 1'
#
loop_
_entity.id
_entity.type
_entity.pdbx_description
1 polymer ?
#
loop_
_entity_poly.entity_id
_entity_poly.type
_entity_poly.pdbx_seq_one_letter_code
_entity_poly.pdbx_strand_id
1 'polypeptide(L)'
;MRLHIRFGLFQKFSSFSYAFTKAGQNYTLHITGLLCNLKPTILKTYKEAPGPGVKPIGQSAAFIEGMGMLDYLIYPHVPPRMGMRAGVSCGFGDCGSRG
;
A
#
# COMPACT_ATOMS: atom_id res chain seq x y z
N MET A 1 0.25 15.36 -13.36
CA MET A 1 1.33 14.47 -12.87
C MET A 1 0.77 13.06 -12.72
N ARG A 2 1.47 12.02 -13.20
CA ARG A 2 1.03 10.61 -13.10
C ARG A 2 1.92 9.92 -12.06
N LEU A 3 1.33 9.47 -10.96
CA LEU A 3 2.02 8.73 -9.90
C LEU A 3 1.79 7.24 -10.12
N HIS A 4 2.77 6.40 -9.83
CA HIS A 4 2.58 4.96 -9.87
C HIS A 4 2.85 4.39 -8.49
N ILE A 5 2.04 3.42 -8.05
CA ILE A 5 2.30 2.71 -6.81
C ILE A 5 2.39 1.25 -7.10
N ARG A 6 3.43 0.63 -6.56
CA ARG A 6 3.57 -0.80 -6.53
C ARG A 6 3.26 -1.30 -5.13
N PHE A 7 2.25 -2.15 -5.05
CA PHE A 7 1.88 -2.90 -3.87
C PHE A 7 2.57 -4.26 -3.95
N GLY A 8 3.37 -4.57 -2.94
CA GLY A 8 3.90 -5.91 -2.71
C GLY A 8 3.13 -6.57 -1.59
N LEU A 9 2.11 -7.36 -1.95
CA LEU A 9 1.40 -8.24 -1.01
C LEU A 9 2.06 -9.63 -1.06
N PHE A 10 2.48 -10.15 0.08
CA PHE A 10 3.16 -11.44 0.16
C PHE A 10 2.24 -12.61 -0.21
N GLN A 11 0.93 -12.46 -0.02
CA GLN A 11 -0.06 -13.53 -0.16
C GLN A 11 -0.19 -14.11 -1.58
N LYS A 12 0.39 -13.49 -2.61
CA LYS A 12 0.23 -14.00 -3.98
C LYS A 12 1.42 -13.80 -4.92
N PHE A 13 2.64 -13.53 -4.45
CA PHE A 13 3.78 -13.22 -5.34
C PHE A 13 3.43 -12.20 -6.46
N SER A 14 2.36 -11.42 -6.28
CA SER A 14 1.71 -10.62 -7.31
C SER A 14 1.87 -9.20 -6.86
N SER A 15 2.86 -8.55 -7.46
CA SER A 15 3.03 -7.13 -7.27
C SER A 15 1.99 -6.42 -8.12
N PHE A 16 1.03 -5.74 -7.50
CA PHE A 16 0.08 -4.93 -8.25
C PHE A 16 0.61 -3.52 -8.41
N SER A 17 0.76 -3.05 -9.64
CA SER A 17 1.10 -1.66 -9.95
C SER A 17 -0.14 -0.91 -10.39
N TYR A 18 -0.53 0.11 -9.63
CA TYR A 18 -1.61 1.02 -10.00
C TYR A 18 -1.05 2.38 -10.42
N ALA A 19 -1.64 2.97 -11.45
CA ALA A 19 -1.29 4.31 -11.93
C ALA A 19 -2.36 5.30 -11.47
N PHE A 20 -1.93 6.36 -10.81
CA PHE A 20 -2.74 7.43 -10.26
C PHE A 20 -2.51 8.70 -11.08
N THR A 21 -3.60 9.40 -11.38
CA THR A 21 -3.56 10.67 -12.13
C THR A 21 -3.80 11.88 -11.24
N LYS A 22 -4.22 11.67 -9.98
CA LYS A 22 -4.53 12.73 -9.01
C LYS A 22 -3.86 12.46 -7.66
N ALA A 23 -3.32 13.51 -7.05
CA ALA A 23 -2.84 13.49 -5.67
C ALA A 23 -4.03 13.44 -4.70
N GLY A 24 -3.89 12.72 -3.57
CA GLY A 24 -4.93 12.60 -2.55
C GLY A 24 -6.05 11.61 -2.90
N GLN A 25 -5.83 10.70 -3.85
CA GLN A 25 -6.79 9.62 -4.10
C GLN A 25 -6.68 8.56 -3.00
N ASN A 26 -7.84 8.11 -2.53
CA ASN A 26 -7.98 6.94 -1.69
C ASN A 26 -8.07 5.70 -2.58
N TYR A 27 -7.33 4.66 -2.21
CA TYR A 27 -7.39 3.38 -2.90
C TYR A 27 -7.70 2.25 -1.93
N THR A 28 -8.80 1.56 -2.18
CA THR A 28 -9.25 0.42 -1.37
C THR A 28 -8.66 -0.88 -1.91
N LEU A 29 -7.91 -1.58 -1.07
CA LEU A 29 -7.41 -2.93 -1.30
C LEU A 29 -8.22 -3.93 -0.51
N HIS A 30 -8.62 -4.99 -1.19
CA HIS A 30 -9.32 -6.10 -0.59
C HIS A 30 -8.28 -7.18 -0.29
N ILE A 31 -8.04 -7.42 1.00
CA ILE A 31 -7.23 -8.53 1.47
C ILE A 31 -8.13 -9.75 1.56
N THR A 32 -7.88 -10.72 0.68
CA THR A 32 -8.59 -11.99 0.63
C THR A 32 -7.66 -13.13 1.05
N GLY A 33 -7.42 -13.28 2.36
CA GLY A 33 -6.92 -14.53 2.95
C GLY A 33 -6.39 -14.43 4.39
N LEU A 34 -6.47 -15.56 5.09
CA LEU A 34 -6.24 -15.66 6.56
C LEU A 34 -4.76 -15.58 7.00
N LEU A 35 -3.79 -15.77 6.11
CA LEU A 35 -2.35 -15.87 6.45
C LEU A 35 -1.51 -14.76 5.79
N CYS A 36 -1.94 -13.51 5.92
CA CYS A 36 -1.21 -12.35 5.36
C CYS A 36 -0.04 -11.86 6.22
N ASN A 37 0.08 -12.41 7.41
CA ASN A 37 0.84 -11.86 8.53
C ASN A 37 2.32 -12.29 8.52
N LEU A 38 2.64 -13.29 7.69
CA LEU A 38 3.98 -13.90 7.62
C LEU A 38 5.05 -12.91 7.13
N LYS A 39 4.66 -11.87 6.38
CA LYS A 39 5.55 -10.80 5.93
C LYS A 39 4.82 -9.45 5.88
N PRO A 40 5.55 -8.33 6.03
CA PRO A 40 4.94 -7.02 5.94
C PRO A 40 4.45 -6.75 4.52
N THR A 41 3.29 -6.13 4.41
CA THR A 41 2.78 -5.53 3.18
C THR A 41 3.59 -4.27 2.91
N ILE A 42 4.29 -4.23 1.77
CA ILE A 42 5.16 -3.10 1.42
C ILE A 42 4.50 -2.31 0.29
N LEU A 43 4.36 -1.00 0.52
CA LEU A 43 3.87 -0.05 -0.47
C LEU A 43 4.99 0.85 -0.91
N LYS A 44 5.16 0.99 -2.22
CA LYS A 44 6.15 1.88 -2.82
C LYS A 44 5.49 2.81 -3.81
N THR A 45 5.67 4.11 -3.63
CA THR A 45 5.23 5.15 -4.57
C THR A 45 6.37 5.51 -5.52
N TYR A 46 6.04 5.83 -6.77
CA TYR A 46 6.97 6.14 -7.85
C TYR A 46 6.43 7.34 -8.65
N LYS A 47 7.32 8.21 -9.14
CA LYS A 47 6.92 9.35 -10.03
C LYS A 47 6.60 8.88 -11.44
N GLU A 48 7.08 7.71 -11.79
CA GLU A 48 7.04 7.12 -13.13
C GLU A 48 6.75 5.62 -13.00
N ALA A 49 6.46 4.95 -14.12
CA ALA A 49 6.10 3.55 -14.10
C ALA A 49 7.20 2.71 -13.43
N PRO A 50 6.85 1.79 -12.50
CA PRO A 50 7.85 1.01 -11.78
C PRO A 50 8.61 0.11 -12.77
N GLY A 51 9.93 0.30 -12.85
CA GLY A 51 10.82 -0.43 -13.75
C GLY A 51 12.21 -0.64 -13.16
N PRO A 52 13.10 -1.36 -13.87
CA PRO A 52 14.48 -1.55 -13.43
C PRO A 52 15.19 -0.18 -13.31
N GLY A 53 15.79 0.09 -12.14
CA GLY A 53 16.49 1.35 -11.87
C GLY A 53 15.63 2.50 -11.33
N VAL A 54 14.30 2.37 -11.35
CA VAL A 54 13.40 3.41 -10.84
C VAL A 54 13.34 3.38 -9.31
N LYS A 55 13.74 4.48 -8.67
CA LYS A 55 13.68 4.61 -7.20
C LYS A 55 12.29 5.05 -6.74
N PRO A 56 11.74 4.44 -5.68
CA PRO A 56 10.50 4.91 -5.10
C PRO A 56 10.68 6.28 -4.45
N ILE A 57 9.66 7.14 -4.55
CA ILE A 57 9.59 8.44 -3.87
C ILE A 57 9.45 8.24 -2.36
N GLY A 58 8.64 7.25 -1.99
CA GLY A 58 8.33 6.95 -0.60
C GLY A 58 7.88 5.51 -0.47
N GLN A 59 8.21 4.92 0.68
CA GLN A 59 7.86 3.54 1.01
C GLN A 59 7.21 3.50 2.38
N SER A 60 6.17 2.69 2.50
CA SER A 60 5.53 2.34 3.76
C SER A 60 5.44 0.83 3.89
N ALA A 61 5.39 0.32 5.12
CA ALA A 61 5.29 -1.09 5.41
C ALA A 61 4.41 -1.33 6.63
N ALA A 62 3.53 -2.33 6.56
CA ALA A 62 2.65 -2.72 7.65
C ALA A 62 2.44 -4.23 7.69
N PHE A 63 2.42 -4.80 8.89
CA PHE A 63 2.01 -6.17 9.15
C PHE A 63 0.51 -6.18 9.35
N ILE A 64 -0.19 -6.75 8.37
CA ILE A 64 -1.64 -6.74 8.31
C ILE A 64 -2.13 -8.17 8.41
N GLU A 65 -3.09 -8.38 9.29
CA GLU A 65 -3.68 -9.67 9.58
C GLU A 65 -5.18 -9.67 9.33
N GLY A 66 -5.74 -10.82 8.98
CA GLY A 66 -7.17 -10.99 8.74
C GLY A 66 -7.60 -10.72 7.29
N MET A 67 -8.92 -10.69 7.09
CA MET A 67 -9.55 -10.59 5.77
C MET A 67 -10.52 -9.41 5.75
N GLY A 68 -10.35 -8.51 4.78
CA GLY A 68 -11.12 -7.28 4.78
C GLY A 68 -10.60 -6.23 3.81
N MET A 69 -10.90 -4.97 4.10
CA MET A 69 -10.59 -3.82 3.25
C MET A 69 -9.59 -2.88 3.92
N LEU A 70 -8.71 -2.33 3.09
CA LEU A 70 -7.69 -1.35 3.46
C LEU A 70 -7.72 -0.17 2.50
N ASP A 71 -7.89 1.04 3.02
CA ASP A 71 -7.70 2.24 2.24
C ASP A 71 -6.28 2.77 2.40
N TYR A 72 -5.72 3.26 1.31
CA TYR A 72 -4.46 4.00 1.34
C TYR A 72 -4.63 5.39 0.73
N LEU A 73 -4.04 6.37 1.41
CA LEU A 73 -3.92 7.75 0.99
C LEU A 73 -2.60 7.96 0.26
N ILE A 74 -2.70 8.45 -0.96
CA ILE A 74 -1.57 8.55 -1.89
C ILE A 74 -1.23 10.00 -2.13
N TYR A 75 0.01 10.37 -1.85
CA TYR A 75 0.51 11.72 -2.05
C TYR A 75 1.76 11.76 -2.93
N PRO A 76 1.98 12.85 -3.69
CA PRO A 76 3.08 12.99 -4.64
C PRO A 76 4.49 13.05 -4.02
N HIS A 77 4.59 13.39 -2.73
CA HIS A 77 5.87 13.72 -2.08
C HIS A 77 6.06 13.08 -0.70
N VAL A 78 5.12 12.25 -0.25
CA VAL A 78 5.24 11.55 1.04
C VAL A 78 4.93 10.07 0.84
N PRO A 79 5.44 9.19 1.73
CA PRO A 79 5.08 7.79 1.73
C PRO A 79 3.56 7.62 1.75
N PRO A 80 3.03 6.61 1.05
CA PRO A 80 1.60 6.31 1.09
C PRO A 80 1.23 5.95 2.53
N ARG A 81 0.12 6.51 3.01
CA ARG A 81 -0.35 6.29 4.38
C ARG A 81 -1.55 5.38 4.40
N MET A 82 -1.60 4.46 5.35
CA MET A 82 -2.80 3.67 5.57
C MET A 82 -3.91 4.55 6.16
N GLY A 83 -5.10 4.45 5.59
CA GLY A 83 -6.31 5.13 6.01
C GLY A 83 -7.23 4.19 6.77
N MET A 84 -8.42 3.94 6.24
CA MET A 84 -9.41 3.07 6.85
C MET A 84 -9.01 1.59 6.76
N ARG A 85 -9.33 0.85 7.81
CA ARG A 85 -9.18 -0.61 7.89
C ARG A 85 -10.51 -1.20 8.33
N ALA A 86 -11.01 -2.21 7.63
CA ALA A 86 -12.23 -2.92 8.00
C ALA A 86 -12.02 -4.42 7.84
N GLY A 87 -12.21 -5.21 8.91
CA GLY A 87 -11.99 -6.68 8.88
C GLY A 87 -10.51 -7.11 8.91
N VAL A 88 -9.58 -6.16 8.91
CA VAL A 88 -8.13 -6.39 8.97
C VAL A 88 -7.55 -5.73 10.22
N SER A 89 -6.72 -6.48 10.93
CA SER A 89 -5.92 -6.03 12.06
C SER A 89 -4.56 -5.55 11.55
N CYS A 90 -3.99 -4.52 12.18
CA CYS A 90 -2.61 -4.13 11.90
C CYS A 90 -1.79 -4.34 13.16
N GLY A 91 -0.81 -5.24 13.08
CA GLY A 91 0.03 -5.61 14.22
C GLY A 91 1.24 -4.68 14.39
N PHE A 92 1.85 -4.22 13.29
CA PHE A 92 3.05 -3.39 13.34
C PHE A 92 3.25 -2.58 12.05
N GLY A 93 3.92 -1.42 12.15
CA GLY A 93 4.24 -0.56 11.00
C GLY A 93 3.25 0.59 10.79
N ASP A 94 3.08 1.02 9.54
CA ASP A 94 2.15 2.10 9.18
C ASP A 94 0.70 1.62 9.22
N CYS A 95 0.18 1.52 10.42
CA CYS A 95 -1.19 1.10 10.68
C CYS A 95 -2.21 2.22 10.45
N GLY A 96 -1.82 3.38 9.91
CA GLY A 96 -2.73 4.50 9.79
C GLY A 96 -3.08 5.06 11.16
N SER A 97 -2.32 6.05 11.60
CA SER A 97 -2.69 6.84 12.76
C SER A 97 -3.88 7.70 12.38
N ARG A 98 -5.06 7.38 12.94
CA ARG A 98 -6.09 8.40 13.13
C ARG A 98 -5.49 9.39 14.13
N GLY A 99 -5.02 10.53 13.61
CA GLY A 99 -5.05 11.76 14.39
C GLY A 99 -6.51 12.11 14.68
#